data_AF-A0A828U7W6-F1
#
_entry.id   AF-A0A828U7W6-F1
#
_cell.length_a   1.000
_cell.length_b   1.000
_cell.length_c   1.000
_cell.angle_alpha   90.00
_cell.angle_beta   90.00
_cell.angle_gamma   90.00
#
_symmetry.space_group_name_H-M   'P 1'
#
loop_
_entity.id
_entity.type
_entity.pdbx_description
1 polymer ?
#
loop_
_entity_poly.entity_id
_entity_poly.type
_entity_poly.pdbx_seq_one_letter_code
_entity_poly.pdbx_strand_id
1 'polypeptide(L)'
;MHINEGANVKVQNAQGVYTDFWGNAIVPNMTNYRHNAITVNTQGHDSLDISDATQDVIPSKGAVVGVDFDARSGMRALLTLVHNKERVPFGALLTLGNSTAIVGEDGEVYITGVQESMTFTVQWGKEINQQCTGVITEPEKYTTGIYKATMDCR
;
A
#
# COMPACT_ATOMS: atom_id res chain seq x y z
N MET A 1 -14.66 12.66 2.33
CA MET A 1 -13.69 11.55 2.25
C MET A 1 -12.43 11.94 3.00
N HIS A 2 -11.71 10.96 3.51
CA HIS A 2 -10.45 11.14 4.23
C HIS A 2 -9.42 10.11 3.74
N ILE A 3 -8.16 10.54 3.61
CA ILE A 3 -7.01 9.71 3.30
C ILE A 3 -5.95 10.01 4.36
N ASN A 4 -5.59 9.03 5.18
CA ASN A 4 -4.58 9.26 6.21
C ASN A 4 -3.24 9.63 5.57
N GLU A 5 -2.61 10.70 6.04
CA GLU A 5 -1.36 11.28 5.48
C GLU A 5 -1.42 11.60 3.96
N GLY A 6 -2.62 11.62 3.37
CA GLY A 6 -2.81 11.78 1.93
C GLY A 6 -3.11 13.20 1.53
N ALA A 7 -2.19 14.14 1.74
CA ALA A 7 -2.35 15.53 1.33
C ALA A 7 -2.20 15.69 -0.20
N ASN A 8 -2.98 16.59 -0.81
CA ASN A 8 -2.89 16.91 -2.25
C ASN A 8 -3.04 15.68 -3.20
N VAL A 9 -3.86 14.71 -2.79
CA VAL A 9 -4.23 13.54 -3.59
C VAL A 9 -5.42 13.92 -4.46
N LYS A 10 -5.33 13.65 -5.77
CA LYS A 10 -6.37 14.01 -6.73
C LYS A 10 -7.54 13.02 -6.66
N VAL A 11 -8.76 13.55 -6.61
CA VAL A 11 -9.97 12.76 -6.81
C VAL A 11 -10.28 12.70 -8.31
N GLN A 12 -10.33 11.51 -8.90
CA GLN A 12 -10.52 11.36 -10.35
C GLN A 12 -11.93 11.74 -10.80
N ASN A 13 -12.93 11.38 -10.00
CA ASN A 13 -14.35 11.53 -10.35
C ASN A 13 -14.86 12.97 -10.18
N ALA A 14 -14.03 13.86 -9.63
CA ALA A 14 -14.39 15.26 -9.41
C ALA A 14 -13.28 16.19 -9.92
N GLN A 15 -13.61 16.98 -10.95
CA GLN A 15 -12.66 17.88 -11.57
C GLN A 15 -12.19 18.95 -10.58
N GLY A 16 -10.88 19.09 -10.43
CA GLY A 16 -10.25 20.09 -9.57
C GLY A 16 -10.36 19.80 -8.07
N VAL A 17 -10.80 18.61 -7.67
CA VAL A 17 -10.88 18.22 -6.27
C VAL A 17 -9.61 17.49 -5.85
N TYR A 18 -8.98 18.03 -4.81
CA TYR A 18 -7.80 17.48 -4.16
C TYR A 18 -8.06 17.42 -2.66
N THR A 19 -7.40 16.49 -1.99
CA THR A 19 -7.38 16.47 -0.52
C THR A 19 -6.60 17.66 0.04
N ASP A 20 -7.09 18.19 1.16
CA ASP A 20 -6.41 19.23 1.92
C ASP A 20 -5.17 18.68 2.66
N PHE A 21 -4.49 19.54 3.42
CA PHE A 21 -3.30 19.17 4.20
C PHE A 21 -3.56 18.06 5.23
N TRP A 22 -4.80 17.89 5.68
CA TRP A 22 -5.21 16.84 6.62
C TRP A 22 -5.78 15.60 5.90
N GLY A 23 -5.68 15.54 4.58
CA GLY A 23 -6.15 14.41 3.79
C GLY A 23 -7.65 14.39 3.54
N ASN A 24 -8.38 15.48 3.76
CA ASN A 24 -9.84 15.55 3.58
C ASN A 24 -10.22 16.16 2.23
N ALA A 25 -11.29 15.63 1.63
CA ALA A 25 -11.92 16.26 0.46
C ALA A 25 -13.44 16.12 0.49
N ILE A 26 -14.12 17.09 -0.12
CA ILE A 26 -15.56 17.07 -0.36
C ILE A 26 -15.79 16.78 -1.85
N VAL A 27 -16.55 15.72 -2.13
CA VAL A 27 -16.94 15.33 -3.49
C VAL A 27 -18.39 15.74 -3.70
N PRO A 28 -18.67 16.79 -4.50
CA PRO A 28 -20.00 17.42 -4.53
C PRO A 28 -21.02 16.67 -5.41
N ASN A 29 -20.58 15.94 -6.44
CA ASN A 29 -21.45 15.45 -7.51
C ASN A 29 -21.69 13.94 -7.40
N MET A 30 -22.58 13.53 -6.49
CA MET A 30 -23.03 12.13 -6.37
C MET A 30 -24.50 11.97 -6.77
N THR A 31 -24.81 10.84 -7.38
CA THR A 31 -26.19 10.46 -7.75
C THR A 31 -26.84 9.65 -6.63
N ASN A 32 -28.02 10.09 -6.20
CA ASN A 32 -28.76 9.41 -5.12
C ASN A 32 -29.25 8.02 -5.56
N TYR A 33 -29.26 7.07 -4.64
CA TYR A 33 -29.74 5.69 -4.83
C TYR A 33 -29.04 4.93 -5.96
N ARG A 34 -27.81 5.32 -6.27
CA ARG A 34 -26.97 4.71 -7.29
C ARG A 34 -25.57 4.51 -6.74
N HIS A 35 -24.86 3.56 -7.34
CA HIS A 35 -23.44 3.38 -7.12
C HIS A 35 -22.68 4.61 -7.62
N ASN A 36 -21.85 5.17 -6.74
CA ASN A 36 -20.95 6.26 -7.05
C ASN A 36 -19.55 5.79 -6.66
N ALA A 37 -18.77 5.37 -7.66
CA ALA A 37 -17.37 5.08 -7.47
C ALA A 37 -16.61 6.39 -7.23
N ILE A 38 -15.86 6.47 -6.14
CA ILE A 38 -14.94 7.55 -5.81
C ILE A 38 -13.54 6.98 -5.97
N THR A 39 -12.85 7.37 -7.03
CA THR A 39 -11.49 6.95 -7.31
C THR A 39 -10.50 8.06 -7.00
N VAL A 40 -9.40 7.71 -6.35
CA VAL A 40 -8.28 8.61 -6.04
C VAL A 40 -7.06 8.24 -6.88
N ASN A 41 -6.24 9.23 -7.19
CA ASN A 41 -5.01 9.03 -7.94
C ASN A 41 -3.79 9.42 -7.10
N THR A 42 -2.95 8.44 -6.79
CA THR A 42 -1.67 8.62 -6.09
C THR A 42 -0.49 8.83 -7.06
N GLN A 43 -0.71 8.93 -8.36
CA GLN A 43 0.35 9.28 -9.31
C GLN A 43 1.01 10.62 -8.91
N GLY A 44 2.33 10.58 -8.78
CA GLY A 44 3.14 11.72 -8.32
C GLY A 44 3.34 11.80 -6.81
N HIS A 45 2.76 10.87 -6.04
CA HIS A 45 3.07 10.66 -4.62
C HIS A 45 4.00 9.46 -4.49
N ASP A 46 5.25 9.70 -4.08
CA ASP A 46 6.27 8.64 -3.96
C ASP A 46 6.19 7.87 -2.64
N SER A 47 5.65 8.50 -1.59
CA SER A 47 5.61 7.99 -0.22
C SER A 47 4.20 7.58 0.24
N LEU A 48 3.23 7.47 -0.66
CA LEU A 48 1.84 7.15 -0.34
C LEU A 48 1.31 6.05 -1.27
N ASP A 49 0.90 4.93 -0.70
CA ASP A 49 0.20 3.87 -1.41
C ASP A 49 -1.20 3.70 -0.82
N ILE A 50 -2.20 3.39 -1.65
CA ILE A 50 -3.59 3.23 -1.22
C ILE A 50 -4.05 1.84 -1.64
N SER A 51 -4.43 1.02 -0.67
CA SER A 51 -4.82 -0.38 -0.88
C SER A 51 -5.97 -0.50 -1.88
N ASP A 52 -7.05 0.25 -1.63
CA ASP A 52 -8.24 0.31 -2.48
C ASP A 52 -8.45 1.74 -2.97
N ALA A 53 -7.85 2.06 -4.13
CA ALA A 53 -7.93 3.40 -4.72
C ALA A 53 -9.35 3.78 -5.21
N THR A 54 -10.32 2.85 -5.18
CA THR A 54 -11.71 3.11 -5.52
C THR A 54 -12.61 2.62 -4.40
N GLN A 55 -13.47 3.52 -3.92
CA GLN A 55 -14.51 3.21 -2.94
C GLN A 55 -15.88 3.47 -3.57
N ASP A 56 -16.82 2.55 -3.39
CA ASP A 56 -18.16 2.65 -3.97
C ASP A 56 -19.21 2.95 -2.90
N VAL A 57 -20.01 4.00 -3.13
CA VAL A 57 -21.01 4.46 -2.17
C VAL A 57 -22.38 4.66 -2.81
N ILE A 58 -23.43 4.38 -2.04
CA ILE A 58 -24.83 4.51 -2.45
C ILE A 58 -25.55 5.49 -1.50
N PRO A 59 -25.46 6.81 -1.73
CA PRO A 59 -26.08 7.79 -0.86
C PRO A 59 -27.60 7.85 -1.06
N SER A 60 -28.36 8.06 0.01
CA SER A 60 -29.76 8.46 -0.09
C SER A 60 -29.86 9.96 -0.41
N LYS A 61 -31.06 10.43 -0.78
CA LYS A 61 -31.26 11.85 -1.14
C LYS A 61 -30.88 12.77 0.03
N GLY A 62 -29.90 13.65 -0.21
CA GLY A 62 -29.42 14.63 0.77
C GLY A 62 -28.49 14.05 1.84
N ALA A 63 -28.08 12.78 1.72
CA ALA A 63 -27.13 12.19 2.64
C ALA A 63 -25.72 12.76 2.45
N VAL A 64 -25.00 12.89 3.57
CA VAL A 64 -23.56 13.10 3.60
C VAL A 64 -22.92 11.78 4.00
N VAL A 65 -22.08 11.21 3.12
CA VAL A 65 -21.46 9.90 3.33
C VAL A 65 -19.97 10.09 3.59
N GLY A 66 -19.49 9.52 4.71
CA GLY A 66 -18.07 9.40 5.01
C GLY A 66 -17.44 8.26 4.21
N VAL A 67 -16.23 8.48 3.71
CA VAL A 67 -15.45 7.50 2.95
C VAL A 67 -14.00 7.64 3.38
N ASP A 68 -13.44 6.57 3.91
CA ASP A 68 -12.07 6.51 4.38
C ASP A 68 -11.26 5.61 3.45
N PHE A 69 -10.11 6.10 3.00
CA PHE A 69 -9.17 5.31 2.20
C PHE A 69 -8.06 4.80 3.12
N ASP A 70 -7.83 3.49 3.08
CA ASP A 70 -6.66 2.88 3.73
C ASP A 70 -5.40 3.24 2.94
N ALA A 71 -4.67 4.23 3.47
CA ALA A 71 -3.45 4.73 2.89
C ALA A 71 -2.26 4.39 3.78
N ARG A 72 -1.16 4.02 3.14
CA ARG A 72 0.08 3.60 3.76
C ARG A 72 1.17 4.59 3.36
N SER A 73 1.66 5.30 4.36
CA SER A 73 2.75 6.24 4.23
C SER A 73 4.08 5.52 4.41
N GLY A 74 5.02 5.74 3.50
CA GLY A 74 6.36 5.18 3.50
C GLY A 74 6.85 4.77 2.12
N MET A 75 8.10 4.32 2.05
CA MET A 75 8.73 3.89 0.82
C MET A 75 8.06 2.63 0.25
N ARG A 76 8.05 2.52 -1.07
CA ARG A 76 7.64 1.32 -1.80
C ARG A 76 8.87 0.52 -2.14
N ALA A 77 8.86 -0.79 -1.89
CA ALA A 77 9.98 -1.66 -2.21
C ALA A 77 9.54 -2.93 -2.96
N LEU A 78 10.38 -3.36 -3.89
CA LEU A 78 10.33 -4.66 -4.53
C LEU A 78 11.58 -5.42 -4.11
N LEU A 79 11.39 -6.38 -3.21
CA LEU A 79 12.50 -7.16 -2.65
C LEU A 79 12.57 -8.52 -3.31
N THR A 80 13.77 -9.00 -3.61
CA THR A 80 14.00 -10.41 -3.98
C THR A 80 14.51 -11.16 -2.76
N LEU A 81 13.75 -12.13 -2.27
CA LEU A 81 14.02 -12.87 -1.05
C LEU A 81 14.77 -14.17 -1.36
N VAL A 82 15.87 -14.39 -0.64
CA VAL A 82 16.69 -15.60 -0.73
C VAL A 82 16.76 -16.24 0.65
N HIS A 83 16.56 -17.55 0.72
CA HIS A 83 16.74 -18.37 1.91
C HIS A 83 17.61 -19.58 1.55
N ASN A 84 18.69 -19.82 2.30
CA ASN A 84 19.64 -20.92 2.04
C ASN A 84 20.19 -20.97 0.60
N LYS A 85 20.46 -19.81 -0.01
CA LYS A 85 20.92 -19.64 -1.41
C LYS A 85 19.87 -19.98 -2.48
N GLU A 86 18.65 -20.29 -2.09
CA GLU A 86 17.51 -20.50 -2.99
C GLU A 86 16.49 -19.38 -2.85
N ARG A 87 15.70 -19.14 -3.89
CA ARG A 87 14.63 -18.14 -3.83
C ARG A 87 13.51 -18.66 -2.93
N VAL A 88 12.92 -17.76 -2.15
CA VAL A 88 11.68 -18.08 -1.41
C VAL A 88 10.60 -18.52 -2.43
N PRO A 89 9.85 -19.59 -2.15
CA PRO A 89 8.87 -20.12 -3.09
C PRO A 89 7.69 -19.18 -3.34
N PHE A 90 7.11 -19.30 -4.52
CA PHE A 90 5.85 -18.64 -4.88
C PHE A 90 4.75 -18.91 -3.86
N GLY A 91 3.94 -17.90 -3.57
CA GLY A 91 2.81 -18.01 -2.65
C GLY A 91 3.20 -17.94 -1.17
N ALA A 92 4.49 -17.77 -0.84
CA ALA A 92 4.89 -17.45 0.53
C ALA A 92 4.26 -16.13 0.98
N LEU A 93 3.86 -16.07 2.24
CA LEU A 93 3.26 -14.89 2.84
C LEU A 93 4.33 -14.11 3.61
N LEU A 94 4.64 -12.90 3.16
CA LEU A 94 5.44 -11.94 3.90
C LEU A 94 4.54 -11.09 4.80
N THR A 95 4.94 -10.93 6.05
CA THR A 95 4.32 -10.04 7.03
C THR A 95 5.34 -8.99 7.47
N LEU A 96 4.95 -7.71 7.39
CA LEU A 96 5.75 -6.55 7.76
C LEU A 96 4.90 -5.58 8.57
N GLY A 97 5.08 -5.57 9.89
CA GLY A 97 4.16 -4.87 10.79
C GLY A 97 2.71 -5.37 10.61
N ASN A 98 1.81 -4.48 10.19
CA ASN A 98 0.41 -4.80 9.88
C ASN A 98 0.17 -5.11 8.39
N SER A 99 1.20 -5.04 7.55
CA SER A 99 1.09 -5.31 6.12
C SER A 99 1.41 -6.77 5.80
N THR A 100 0.70 -7.30 4.80
CA THR A 100 1.00 -8.62 4.25
C THR A 100 1.15 -8.53 2.73
N ALA A 101 2.05 -9.35 2.19
CA ALA A 101 2.32 -9.43 0.76
C ALA A 101 2.62 -10.88 0.36
N ILE A 102 2.40 -11.19 -0.92
CA ILE A 102 2.63 -12.52 -1.46
C ILE A 102 3.92 -12.49 -2.28
N VAL A 103 4.75 -13.52 -2.11
CA VAL A 103 5.97 -13.73 -2.88
C VAL A 103 5.62 -14.29 -4.26
N GLY A 104 6.15 -13.63 -5.30
CA GLY A 104 6.04 -14.01 -6.71
C GLY A 104 6.97 -15.16 -7.11
N GLU A 105 6.93 -15.52 -8.40
CA GLU A 105 7.62 -16.71 -8.91
C GLU A 105 9.15 -16.62 -8.81
N ASP A 106 9.69 -15.42 -8.98
CA ASP A 106 11.13 -15.16 -8.89
C ASP A 106 11.62 -14.86 -7.46
N GLY A 107 10.80 -15.18 -6.44
CA GLY A 107 11.09 -14.87 -5.03
C GLY A 107 10.94 -13.39 -4.71
N GLU A 108 10.25 -12.64 -5.57
CA GLU A 108 10.06 -11.20 -5.45
C GLU A 108 8.79 -10.83 -4.68
N VAL A 109 8.83 -9.76 -3.92
CA VAL A 109 7.69 -9.31 -3.12
C VAL A 109 7.61 -7.79 -3.14
N TYR A 110 6.41 -7.30 -3.43
CA TYR A 110 6.11 -5.87 -3.42
C TYR A 110 5.50 -5.48 -2.07
N ILE A 111 6.12 -4.52 -1.40
CA ILE A 111 5.72 -4.01 -0.10
C ILE A 111 5.66 -2.49 -0.12
N THR A 112 4.79 -1.94 0.72
CA THR A 112 4.45 -0.51 0.78
C THR A 112 4.41 -0.06 2.22
N GLY A 113 4.62 1.23 2.47
CA GLY A 113 4.68 1.75 3.83
C GLY A 113 5.94 1.29 4.55
N VAL A 114 7.04 1.11 3.81
CA VAL A 114 8.34 0.79 4.41
C VAL A 114 8.85 2.05 5.11
N GLN A 115 9.01 1.98 6.42
CA GLN A 115 9.61 3.02 7.25
C GLN A 115 11.03 2.61 7.66
N GLU A 116 11.67 3.41 8.53
CA GLU A 116 12.99 3.10 9.08
C GLU A 116 13.05 1.68 9.68
N SER A 117 14.14 0.98 9.38
CA SER A 117 14.51 -0.36 9.90
C SER A 117 13.36 -1.23 10.42
N MET A 118 12.71 -1.99 9.54
CA MET A 118 11.60 -2.87 9.91
C MET A 118 11.92 -4.35 9.72
N THR A 119 11.44 -5.19 10.64
CA THR A 119 11.57 -6.65 10.54
C THR A 119 10.40 -7.24 9.76
N PHE A 120 10.68 -8.15 8.84
CA PHE A 120 9.68 -8.94 8.14
C PHE A 120 9.83 -10.43 8.49
N THR A 121 8.71 -11.13 8.45
CA THR A 121 8.63 -12.59 8.55
C THR A 121 8.01 -13.13 7.28
N VAL A 122 8.57 -14.18 6.71
CA VAL A 122 8.04 -14.84 5.52
C VAL A 122 7.75 -16.29 5.86
N GLN A 123 6.57 -16.78 5.47
CA GLN A 123 6.10 -18.12 5.78
C GLN A 123 5.46 -18.77 4.55
N TRP A 124 5.93 -19.96 4.19
CA TRP A 124 5.36 -20.79 3.11
C TRP A 124 4.90 -22.17 3.57
N GLY A 125 5.04 -22.47 4.87
CA GLY A 125 4.57 -23.70 5.46
C GLY A 125 4.53 -23.65 6.98
N LYS A 126 4.37 -24.80 7.64
CA LYS A 126 4.19 -24.88 9.10
C LYS A 126 5.47 -25.27 9.84
N GLU A 127 6.45 -25.82 9.12
CA GLU A 127 7.70 -26.27 9.71
C GLU A 127 8.68 -25.11 9.92
N ILE A 128 9.64 -25.29 10.84
CA ILE A 128 10.61 -24.24 11.21
C ILE A 128 11.50 -23.81 10.03
N ASN A 129 11.74 -24.70 9.08
CA ASN A 129 12.48 -24.48 7.83
C ASN A 129 11.60 -23.95 6.69
N GLN A 130 10.30 -23.74 6.94
CA GLN A 130 9.33 -23.20 5.99
C GLN A 130 8.93 -21.76 6.32
N GLN A 131 9.77 -21.09 7.10
CA GLN A 131 9.66 -19.70 7.46
C GLN A 131 11.06 -19.10 7.58
N CYS A 132 11.16 -17.79 7.38
CA CYS A 132 12.40 -17.06 7.59
C CYS A 132 12.10 -15.62 8.03
N THR A 133 13.10 -14.95 8.58
CA THR A 133 13.01 -13.56 9.04
C THR A 133 14.13 -12.73 8.46
N GLY A 134 13.86 -11.44 8.23
CA GLY A 134 14.86 -10.50 7.76
C GLY A 134 14.55 -9.09 8.22
N VAL A 135 15.50 -8.18 7.99
CA VAL A 135 15.37 -6.77 8.34
C VAL A 135 15.56 -5.95 7.08
N ILE A 136 14.62 -5.03 6.85
CA ILE A 136 14.72 -4.03 5.78
C ILE A 136 15.25 -2.77 6.42
N THR A 137 16.48 -2.41 6.08
CA THR A 137 17.04 -1.08 6.41
C THR A 137 16.83 -0.18 5.20
N GLU A 138 16.07 0.90 5.41
CA GLU A 138 15.88 1.93 4.40
C GLU A 138 17.24 2.54 4.02
N PRO A 139 17.61 2.58 2.73
CA PRO A 139 18.76 3.37 2.31
C PRO A 139 18.43 4.86 2.44
N GLU A 140 19.28 5.64 3.09
CA GLU A 140 19.16 7.10 3.32
C GLU A 140 18.93 7.97 2.04
N LYS A 141 18.85 7.38 0.85
CA LYS A 141 18.94 8.07 -0.44
C LYS A 141 17.79 7.82 -1.43
N TYR A 142 16.78 7.02 -1.09
CA TYR A 142 15.68 6.74 -2.02
C TYR A 142 14.40 7.46 -1.60
N THR A 143 14.20 8.66 -2.13
CA THR A 143 12.99 9.47 -1.91
C THR A 143 11.96 9.37 -3.04
N THR A 144 12.30 8.74 -4.17
CA THR A 144 11.42 8.66 -5.35
C THR A 144 11.39 7.27 -5.99
N GLY A 145 10.21 6.75 -6.33
CA GLY A 145 10.04 5.48 -7.03
C GLY A 145 10.00 4.22 -6.14
N ILE A 146 10.27 3.06 -6.75
CA ILE A 146 10.24 1.74 -6.09
C ILE A 146 11.68 1.30 -5.78
N TYR A 147 12.01 1.15 -4.50
CA TYR A 147 13.29 0.63 -4.05
C TYR A 147 13.43 -0.85 -4.39
N LYS A 148 14.52 -1.25 -5.05
CA LYS A 148 14.76 -2.64 -5.43
C LYS A 148 16.00 -3.17 -4.73
N ALA A 149 15.87 -4.31 -4.04
CA ALA A 149 17.01 -4.93 -3.38
C ALA A 149 16.84 -6.45 -3.22
N THR A 150 17.95 -7.15 -3.14
CA THR A 150 17.98 -8.58 -2.80
C THR A 150 18.29 -8.72 -1.31
N MET A 151 17.51 -9.54 -0.60
CA MET A 151 17.61 -9.73 0.84
C MET A 151 17.78 -11.21 1.17
N ASP A 152 18.78 -11.51 2.01
CA ASP A 152 18.98 -12.83 2.59
C ASP A 152 18.16 -12.95 3.88
N CYS A 153 17.37 -14.01 3.97
CA CYS A 153 16.40 -14.25 5.02
C CYS A 153 16.84 -15.48 5.85
N ARG A 154 16.89 -15.33 7.17
CA ARG A 154 17.39 -16.36 8.11
C ARG A 154 16.28 -17.13 8.79
#